data_AF-A0A6N7Z9D1-F1
#
_entry.id   AF-A0A6N7Z9D1-F1
#
_cell.length_a   1.000
_cell.length_b   1.000
_cell.length_c   1.000
_cell.angle_alpha   90.00
_cell.angle_beta   90.00
_cell.angle_gamma   90.00
#
_symmetry.space_group_name_H-M   'P 1'
#
loop_
_entity.id
_entity.type
_entity.pdbx_description
1 polymer ?
#
loop_
_entity_poly.entity_id
_entity_poly.type
_entity_poly.pdbx_seq_one_letter_code
_entity_poly.pdbx_strand_id
1 'polypeptide(L)' 'MTSATSRSESKAGSTPTPASLGRPKPTPPVGTPVRVTGAQSLVRSLEAVGAEVVFGIPGGTILPAY' A
#
# COMPACT_ATOMS: atom_id res chain seq x y z
N MET A 1 -21.97 7.35 -17.60
CA MET A 1 -20.76 6.72 -18.16
C MET A 1 -19.57 7.04 -17.26
N THR A 2 -19.21 6.17 -16.32
CA THR A 2 -17.88 6.20 -15.68
C THR A 2 -17.62 4.86 -15.03
N SER A 3 -17.09 3.93 -15.82
CA SER A 3 -16.47 2.71 -15.33
C SER A 3 -14.96 2.94 -15.32
N ALA A 4 -14.33 2.81 -14.16
CA ALA A 4 -12.88 2.61 -14.06
C ALA A 4 -12.64 1.58 -12.95
N THR A 5 -12.76 0.30 -13.32
CA THR A 5 -12.28 -0.79 -12.49
C THR A 5 -10.75 -0.81 -12.60
N SER A 6 -10.05 -0.48 -11.51
CA SER A 6 -8.61 -0.72 -11.44
C SER A 6 -8.41 -2.17 -11.05
N ARG A 7 -8.13 -3.02 -12.05
CA ARG A 7 -7.84 -4.43 -11.88
C ARG A 7 -6.37 -4.68 -12.20
N SER A 8 -5.55 -4.79 -11.16
CA SER A 8 -4.25 -5.48 -11.16
C SER A 8 -3.82 -5.49 -9.69
N GLU A 9 -3.67 -6.62 -9.01
CA GLU A 9 -2.53 -7.51 -9.20
C GLU A 9 -2.94 -8.96 -9.49
N SER A 10 -2.60 -9.39 -10.70
CA SER A 10 -2.47 -10.80 -11.04
C SER A 10 -1.33 -11.38 -10.21
N LYS A 11 -1.65 -12.26 -9.25
CA LYS A 11 -0.68 -13.20 -8.68
C LYS A 11 -0.38 -14.26 -9.75
N ALA A 12 0.38 -13.87 -10.77
CA ALA A 12 0.94 -14.78 -11.75
C ALA A 12 2.03 -15.60 -11.04
N GLY A 13 1.84 -16.92 -10.98
CA GLY A 13 2.88 -17.84 -10.53
C GLY A 13 4.10 -17.70 -11.44
N SER A 14 5.22 -17.24 -10.90
CA SER A 14 6.50 -17.29 -11.57
C SER A 14 7.08 -18.69 -11.40
N THR A 15 7.05 -19.49 -12.46
CA THR A 15 7.96 -20.63 -12.63
C THR A 15 9.39 -20.15 -12.35
N PRO A 16 10.16 -20.78 -11.45
CA PRO A 16 11.51 -20.32 -11.16
C PRO A 16 12.45 -20.69 -12.31
N THR A 17 12.86 -19.70 -13.09
CA THR A 17 13.97 -19.85 -14.06
C THR A 17 15.30 -19.85 -13.31
N PRO A 18 16.19 -20.85 -13.46
CA PRO A 18 17.40 -21.01 -12.64
C PRO A 18 18.58 -20.11 -13.08
N ALA A 19 18.34 -18.86 -13.46
CA ALA A 19 19.38 -17.98 -14.03
C ALA A 19 19.47 -16.58 -13.39
N SER A 20 19.07 -16.40 -12.13
CA SER A 20 19.29 -15.15 -11.40
C SER A 20 20.24 -15.35 -10.22
N LEU A 21 21.52 -15.62 -10.53
CA LEU A 21 22.60 -15.44 -9.56
C LEU A 21 22.82 -13.93 -9.34
N GLY A 22 22.00 -13.38 -8.45
CA GLY A 22 22.31 -12.25 -7.56
C GLY A 22 22.89 -10.98 -8.19
N ARG A 23 22.08 -10.23 -8.95
CA ARG A 23 22.33 -8.77 -9.04
C ARG A 23 21.96 -8.14 -7.69
N PRO A 24 22.86 -7.38 -7.04
CA PRO A 24 22.50 -6.64 -5.83
C PRO A 24 21.34 -5.69 -6.15
N LYS A 25 20.26 -5.76 -5.37
CA LYS A 25 19.16 -4.80 -5.48
C LYS A 25 19.72 -3.41 -5.17
N PRO A 26 19.61 -2.43 -6.08
CA PRO A 26 20.15 -1.09 -5.85
C PRO A 26 19.59 -0.49 -4.55
N THR A 27 20.48 0.08 -3.74
CA THR A 27 20.09 0.82 -2.54
C THR A 27 19.22 2.02 -2.95
N PRO A 28 18.04 2.21 -2.34
CA PRO A 28 17.19 3.36 -2.64
C PRO A 28 17.95 4.67 -2.40
N PRO A 29 17.81 5.69 -3.28
CA PRO A 29 18.36 7.02 -3.04
C PRO A 29 17.87 7.62 -1.71
N VAL A 30 18.73 8.39 -1.06
CA VAL A 30 18.36 9.18 0.13
C VAL A 30 17.23 10.13 -0.25
N GLY A 31 16.14 10.13 0.53
CA GLY A 31 14.94 10.91 0.26
C GLY A 31 13.85 10.19 -0.55
N THR A 32 14.00 8.89 -0.82
CA THR A 32 12.92 8.10 -1.43
C THR A 32 11.68 8.11 -0.52
N PRO A 33 10.48 8.52 -1.02
CA PRO A 33 9.27 8.54 -0.23
C PRO A 33 8.94 7.16 0.32
N VAL A 34 8.54 7.10 1.59
CA VAL A 34 8.07 5.85 2.20
C VAL A 34 6.75 5.46 1.54
N ARG A 35 6.73 4.29 0.90
CA ARG A 35 5.51 3.70 0.35
C ARG A 35 4.59 3.31 1.49
N VAL A 36 3.34 3.77 1.43
CA VAL A 36 2.28 3.46 2.38
C VAL A 36 1.00 3.05 1.66
N THR A 37 0.13 2.31 2.35
CA THR A 37 -1.24 2.07 1.88
C THR A 37 -2.12 3.30 2.09
N GLY A 38 -3.28 3.35 1.43
CA GLY A 38 -4.26 4.41 1.66
C GLY A 38 -4.71 4.48 3.12
N ALA A 39 -4.92 3.32 3.76
CA ALA A 39 -5.26 3.24 5.18
C ALA A 39 -4.19 3.84 6.09
N GLN A 40 -2.92 3.49 5.85
CA GLN A 40 -1.80 4.08 6.60
C GLN A 40 -1.70 5.59 6.39
N SER A 41 -1.95 6.07 5.17
CA SER A 41 -1.99 7.52 4.91
C SER A 41 -3.11 8.20 5.67
N LEU A 42 -4.27 7.55 5.81
CA LEU A 42 -5.42 8.09 6.52
C LEU A 42 -5.11 8.22 8.02
N VAL A 43 -4.57 7.16 8.65
CA VAL A 43 -4.18 7.18 10.07
C VAL A 43 -3.13 8.27 10.34
N ARG A 44 -2.08 8.35 9.52
CA ARG A 44 -1.04 9.40 9.66
C ARG A 44 -1.58 10.82 9.57
N SER A 45 -2.56 11.05 8.69
CA SER A 45 -3.21 12.36 8.59
C SER A 45 -3.99 12.72 9.84
N LEU A 46 -4.66 11.74 10.46
CA LEU A 46 -5.40 11.95 11.72
C LEU A 46 -4.45 12.24 12.89
N GLU A 47 -3.35 11.51 12.97
CA GLU A 47 -2.28 11.78 13.95
C GLU A 47 -1.69 13.18 13.76
N ALA A 48 -1.42 13.59 12.52
CA ALA A 48 -0.82 14.88 12.21
C ALA A 48 -1.69 16.08 12.60
N VAL A 49 -3.02 15.91 12.64
CA VAL A 49 -3.96 16.94 13.11
C VAL A 49 -4.29 16.82 14.60
N GLY A 50 -3.69 15.84 15.31
CA GLY A 50 -3.89 15.64 16.74
C GLY A 50 -5.21 14.97 17.10
N ALA A 51 -5.80 14.16 16.21
CA ALA A 51 -7.01 13.41 16.54
C ALA A 51 -6.68 12.26 17.51
N GLU A 52 -7.16 12.36 18.75
CA GLU A 52 -6.92 11.36 19.79
C GLU A 52 -7.95 10.23 19.79
N VAL A 53 -9.20 10.55 19.42
CA VAL A 53 -10.32 9.61 19.46
C VAL A 53 -11.04 9.59 18.11
N VAL A 54 -11.16 8.40 17.53
CA VAL A 54 -11.85 8.16 16.27
C VAL A 54 -13.00 7.20 16.52
N PHE A 55 -14.23 7.66 16.28
CA PHE A 55 -15.41 6.79 16.28
C PHE A 55 -15.73 6.37 14.86
N GLY A 56 -16.25 5.16 14.71
CA GLY A 56 -16.98 4.85 13.49
C GLY A 56 -17.61 3.47 13.45
N ILE A 57 -18.21 3.17 12.30
CA ILE A 57 -19.01 1.97 12.05
C ILE A 57 -18.23 1.12 11.03
N PRO A 58 -17.74 -0.07 11.43
CA PRO A 58 -16.95 -0.90 10.53
C PRO A 58 -17.78 -1.35 9.32
N GLY A 59 -17.15 -1.39 8.15
CA GLY A 59 -17.78 -1.79 6.88
C GLY A 59 -16.73 -2.11 5.80
N GLY A 60 -17.17 -2.79 4.74
CA GLY A 60 -16.24 -3.41 3.77
C GLY A 60 -15.21 -2.46 3.14
N THR A 61 -15.61 -1.24 2.75
CA THR A 61 -14.72 -0.29 2.07
C THR A 61 -13.65 0.30 2.99
N ILE A 62 -13.95 0.44 4.28
CA ILE A 62 -13.05 1.09 5.25
C ILE A 62 -12.26 0.08 6.09
N LEU A 63 -12.53 -1.22 5.94
CA LEU A 63 -11.88 -2.29 6.70
C LEU A 63 -10.35 -2.22 6.73
N PRO A 64 -9.63 -1.81 5.66
CA PRO A 64 -8.18 -1.67 5.74
C PRO A 64 -7.67 -0.62 6.74
N ALA A 65 -8.52 0.33 7.15
CA ALA A 65 -8.20 1.42 8.08
C ALA A 65 -8.77 1.25 9.49
N TYR A 66 -9.56 0.18 9.72
CA TYR A 66 -9.99 -0.26 11.05
C TYR A 66 -9.07 -1.37 11.56
#